data_AF-A0A815ST90-F1
#
_entry.id   AF-A0A815ST90-F1
#
_cell.length_a   1.000
_cell.length_b   1.000
_cell.length_c   1.000
_cell.angle_alpha   90.00
_cell.angle_beta   90.00
_cell.angle_gamma   90.00
#
_symmetry.space_group_name_H-M   'P 1'
#
loop_
_entity.id
_entity.type
_entity.pdbx_description
1 polymer ?
#
loop_
_entity_poly.entity_id
_entity_poly.type
_entity_poly.pdbx_seq_one_letter_code
_entity_poly.pdbx_strand_id
1 'polypeptide(L)'
;MIQICQSKYEQETSEQEYELLKQKIAYYNLPSQSFECSTISRYPLVDSIQNLTVQEALKKQFKEVAIQSRITLFNMYLKSAEDQREEYKKKHELNLKKMDASQHTLNNNEKLSSIFVQLINERGNKISERIQCIYKYKRQCFQSKSN
;
A
#
# COMPACT_ATOMS: atom_id res chain seq x y z
N MET A 1 29.86 9.48 43.69
CA MET A 1 29.98 8.80 42.38
C MET A 1 29.85 7.32 42.62
N ILE A 2 28.70 6.73 42.33
CA ILE A 2 28.54 5.28 42.38
C ILE A 2 28.89 4.78 40.99
N GLN A 3 30.12 4.32 40.79
CA GLN A 3 30.44 3.48 39.64
C GLN A 3 29.69 2.17 39.83
N ILE A 4 28.60 2.00 39.07
CA ILE A 4 27.89 0.73 38.99
C ILE A 4 28.81 -0.20 38.21
N CYS A 5 29.53 -1.08 38.92
CA CYS A 5 30.18 -2.23 38.30
C CYS A 5 29.09 -3.12 37.73
N GLN A 6 28.81 -2.97 36.44
CA GLN A 6 27.90 -3.87 35.73
C GLN A 6 28.57 -5.20 35.47
N SER A 7 27.76 -6.25 35.45
CA SER A 7 28.27 -7.59 35.16
C SER A 7 28.72 -7.66 33.70
N LYS A 8 29.73 -8.48 33.42
CA LYS A 8 30.23 -8.74 32.05
C LYS A 8 29.09 -9.06 31.06
N TYR A 9 28.05 -9.74 31.53
CA TYR A 9 26.86 -10.08 30.76
C TYR A 9 26.05 -8.86 30.30
N GLU A 10 25.90 -7.84 31.16
CA GLU A 10 25.14 -6.62 30.82
C GLU A 10 25.86 -5.78 29.77
N GLN A 11 27.20 -5.76 29.81
CA GLN A 11 28.02 -5.12 28.76
C GLN A 11 27.92 -5.86 27.43
N GLU A 12 28.04 -7.19 27.44
CA GLU A 12 27.90 -8.01 26.23
C GLU A 12 26.51 -7.88 25.58
N THR A 13 25.45 -7.79 26.38
CA THR A 13 24.08 -7.62 25.86
C THR A 13 23.90 -6.25 25.18
N SER A 14 24.44 -5.19 25.80
CA SER A 14 24.40 -3.84 25.24
C SER A 14 25.18 -3.72 23.92
N GLU A 15 26.33 -4.39 23.80
CA GLU A 15 27.12 -4.39 22.55
C GLU A 15 26.41 -5.15 21.42
N GLN A 16 25.78 -6.29 21.73
CA GLN A 16 25.01 -7.06 20.75
C GLN A 16 23.81 -6.26 20.22
N GLU A 17 23.13 -5.53 21.08
CA GLU A 17 21.99 -4.70 20.68
C GLU A 17 22.42 -3.48 19.85
N TYR A 18 23.59 -2.90 20.15
CA TYR A 18 24.19 -1.85 19.36
C TYR A 18 24.52 -2.31 17.93
N GLU A 19 25.17 -3.47 17.78
CA GLU A 19 25.50 -4.03 16.46
C GLU A 19 24.24 -4.45 15.70
N LEU A 20 23.22 -4.98 16.39
CA LEU A 20 21.92 -5.27 15.79
C LEU A 20 21.26 -4.00 15.21
N LEU A 21 21.32 -2.89 15.94
CA LEU A 21 20.71 -1.63 15.50
C LEU A 21 21.44 -1.04 14.28
N LYS A 22 22.78 -1.11 14.26
CA LYS A 22 23.58 -0.75 13.08
C LYS A 22 23.24 -1.59 11.86
N GLN A 23 23.20 -2.91 12.02
CA GLN A 23 22.86 -3.83 10.93
C GLN A 23 21.48 -3.54 10.36
N LYS A 24 20.50 -3.19 11.22
CA LYS A 24 19.17 -2.76 10.77
C LYS A 24 19.20 -1.46 9.98
N ILE A 25 19.92 -0.44 10.46
CA ILE A 25 20.08 0.83 9.72
C ILE A 25 20.72 0.56 8.35
N ALA A 26 21.76 -0.26 8.30
CA ALA A 26 22.43 -0.63 7.05
C ALA A 26 21.49 -1.39 6.10
N TYR A 27 20.73 -2.37 6.62
CA TYR A 27 19.76 -3.15 5.87
C TYR A 27 18.74 -2.25 5.17
N TYR A 28 18.13 -1.31 5.89
CA TYR A 28 17.10 -0.42 5.31
C TYR A 28 17.62 0.68 4.40
N ASN A 29 18.94 0.94 4.40
CA ASN A 29 19.57 1.86 3.45
C ASN A 29 20.00 1.18 2.13
N LEU A 30 19.78 -0.13 1.98
CA LEU A 30 20.12 -0.84 0.74
C LEU A 30 19.11 -0.51 -0.38
N PRO A 31 19.58 -0.26 -1.62
CA PRO A 31 18.72 0.10 -2.76
C PRO A 31 17.71 -0.98 -3.19
N SER A 32 17.93 -2.24 -2.82
CA SER A 32 17.24 -3.40 -3.36
C SER A 32 16.06 -3.91 -2.53
N GLN A 33 15.63 -3.18 -1.50
CA GLN A 33 14.55 -3.68 -0.63
C GLN A 33 13.17 -3.39 -1.18
N SER A 34 12.36 -4.45 -1.25
CA SER A 34 10.90 -4.36 -1.38
C SER A 34 10.34 -3.70 -0.12
N PHE A 35 10.04 -2.41 -0.19
CA PHE A 35 9.45 -1.62 0.89
C PHE A 35 8.08 -2.13 1.39
N GLU A 36 7.47 -3.07 0.67
CA GLU A 36 6.14 -3.63 0.94
C GLU A 36 6.03 -4.34 2.30
N CYS A 37 7.15 -4.72 2.93
CA CYS A 37 7.18 -5.39 4.23
C CYS A 37 8.11 -4.70 5.26
N SER A 38 8.30 -3.38 5.16
CA SER A 38 9.09 -2.63 6.13
C SER A 38 8.50 -2.74 7.55
N THR A 39 9.09 -3.60 8.37
CA THR A 39 8.75 -3.81 9.79
C THR A 39 9.35 -2.72 10.70
N ILE A 40 9.91 -1.64 10.11
CA ILE A 40 10.56 -0.53 10.81
C ILE A 40 9.68 0.04 11.94
N SER A 41 8.36 0.09 11.77
CA SER A 41 7.44 0.63 12.79
C SER A 41 7.11 -0.30 13.95
N ARG A 42 7.51 -1.58 13.89
CA ARG A 42 7.09 -2.62 14.85
C ARG A 42 8.19 -3.07 15.82
N TYR A 43 9.42 -2.59 15.66
CA TYR A 43 10.51 -2.99 16.56
C TYR A 43 10.60 -2.05 17.76
N PRO A 44 10.58 -2.58 19.00
CA PRO A 44 10.89 -1.77 20.18
C PRO A 44 12.29 -1.17 20.02
N LEU A 45 12.42 0.13 20.27
CA LEU A 45 13.71 0.81 20.30
C LEU A 45 14.50 0.29 21.50
N VAL A 46 15.80 0.08 21.31
CA VAL A 46 16.64 -0.54 22.32
C VAL A 46 16.99 0.48 23.40
N ASP A 47 16.42 0.30 24.60
CA ASP A 47 16.59 1.21 25.74
C ASP A 47 17.81 0.88 26.63
N SER A 48 18.45 -0.27 26.41
CA SER A 48 19.58 -0.80 27.18
C SER A 48 20.95 -0.20 26.85
N ILE A 49 21.07 0.58 25.76
CA ILE A 49 22.34 1.24 25.39
C ILE A 49 22.69 2.26 26.47
N GLN A 50 23.78 2.00 27.19
CA GLN A 50 24.18 2.77 28.37
C GLN A 50 24.69 4.16 28.03
N ASN A 51 25.36 4.31 26.87
CA ASN A 51 25.81 5.60 26.41
C ASN A 51 24.61 6.36 25.81
N LEU A 52 24.02 7.24 26.62
CA LEU A 52 22.86 8.06 26.26
C LEU A 52 23.07 8.85 24.97
N THR A 53 24.26 9.45 24.77
CA THR A 53 24.58 10.24 23.57
C THR A 53 24.54 9.37 22.31
N VAL A 54 25.11 8.17 22.37
CA VAL A 54 25.10 7.21 21.25
C VAL A 54 23.68 6.66 21.02
N GLN A 55 22.95 6.39 22.09
CA GLN A 55 21.56 5.93 22.02
C GLN A 55 20.66 6.96 21.34
N GLU A 56 20.74 8.23 21.74
CA GLU A 56 19.95 9.31 21.15
C GLU A 56 20.30 9.52 19.67
N ALA A 57 21.59 9.48 19.32
CA ALA A 57 22.05 9.58 17.94
C ALA A 57 21.48 8.45 17.05
N LEU A 58 21.54 7.20 17.52
CA LEU A 58 21.00 6.04 16.80
C LEU A 58 19.48 6.06 16.72
N LYS A 59 18.79 6.44 17.80
CA LYS A 59 17.32 6.61 17.80
C LYS A 59 16.90 7.67 16.78
N LYS A 60 17.65 8.78 16.68
CA LYS A 60 17.40 9.83 15.70
C LYS A 60 17.62 9.32 14.26
N GLN A 61 18.75 8.68 13.99
CA GLN A 61 19.05 8.10 12.67
C GLN A 61 17.99 7.08 12.24
N PHE A 62 17.56 6.21 13.15
CA PHE A 62 16.51 5.23 12.86
C PHE A 62 15.17 5.90 12.51
N LYS A 63 14.79 6.95 13.25
CA LYS A 63 13.56 7.72 12.96
C LYS A 63 13.65 8.41 11.59
N GLU A 64 14.79 8.98 11.23
CA GLU A 64 15.00 9.62 9.92
C GLU A 64 14.86 8.61 8.78
N VAL A 65 15.53 7.46 8.88
CA VAL A 65 15.42 6.36 7.89
C VAL A 65 13.97 5.86 7.78
N ALA A 66 13.26 5.74 8.91
CA ALA A 66 11.86 5.32 8.93
C ALA A 66 10.95 6.30 8.18
N ILE A 67 11.12 7.60 8.43
CA ILE A 67 10.34 8.65 7.77
C ILE A 67 10.65 8.68 6.28
N GLN A 68 11.93 8.64 5.90
CA GLN A 68 12.34 8.66 4.51
C GLN A 68 11.81 7.44 3.74
N SER A 69 11.90 6.25 4.34
CA SER A 69 11.34 5.01 3.77
C SER A 69 9.84 5.14 3.52
N ARG A 70 9.10 5.72 4.46
CA ARG A 70 7.65 5.95 4.34
C ARG A 70 7.31 6.94 3.23
N ILE A 71 8.05 8.04 3.12
CA ILE A 71 7.87 9.04 2.06
C ILE A 71 8.12 8.40 0.68
N THR A 72 9.22 7.66 0.53
CA THR A 72 9.57 6.96 -0.71
C THR A 72 8.45 6.00 -1.13
N LEU A 73 7.94 5.20 -0.19
CA LEU A 73 6.83 4.29 -0.46
C LEU A 73 5.56 5.03 -0.91
N PHE A 74 5.19 6.12 -0.24
CA PHE A 74 4.05 6.94 -0.66
C PHE A 74 4.21 7.53 -2.06
N ASN A 75 5.41 8.01 -2.40
CA ASN A 75 5.70 8.54 -3.73
C ASN A 75 5.59 7.47 -4.82
N MET A 76 6.05 6.24 -4.54
CA MET A 76 5.87 5.10 -5.46
C MET A 76 4.38 4.80 -5.69
N TYR A 77 3.58 4.75 -4.62
CA TYR A 77 2.13 4.54 -4.74
C TYR A 77 1.43 5.66 -5.52
N LEU A 78 1.77 6.92 -5.25
CA LEU A 78 1.22 8.08 -5.97
C LEU A 78 1.53 7.98 -7.46
N LYS A 79 2.79 7.74 -7.82
CA LYS A 79 3.21 7.59 -9.21
C LYS A 79 2.47 6.45 -9.90
N SER A 80 2.37 5.29 -9.26
CA SER A 80 1.63 4.15 -9.83
C SER A 80 0.15 4.47 -10.05
N ALA A 81 -0.49 5.23 -9.15
CA ALA A 81 -1.87 5.65 -9.30
C ALA A 81 -2.05 6.67 -10.44
N GLU A 82 -1.09 7.59 -10.61
CA GLU A 82 -1.07 8.54 -11.71
C GLU A 82 -0.88 7.86 -13.07
N ASP A 83 0.04 6.89 -13.15
CA ASP A 83 0.29 6.10 -14.35
C ASP A 83 -0.98 5.32 -14.77
N GLN A 84 -1.66 4.69 -13.81
CA GLN A 84 -2.95 4.02 -14.07
C GLN A 84 -4.02 4.99 -14.53
N ARG A 85 -4.14 6.16 -13.89
CA ARG A 85 -5.10 7.20 -14.29
C ARG A 85 -4.87 7.64 -15.73
N GLU A 86 -3.63 7.85 -16.12
CA GLU A 86 -3.26 8.24 -17.49
C GLU A 86 -3.59 7.14 -18.50
N GLU A 87 -3.35 5.87 -18.17
CA GLU A 87 -3.75 4.73 -19.01
C GLU A 87 -5.28 4.67 -19.21
N TYR A 88 -6.06 4.83 -18.13
CA TYR A 88 -7.51 4.88 -18.21
C TYR A 88 -8.01 6.06 -19.04
N LYS A 89 -7.39 7.24 -18.91
CA LYS A 89 -7.73 8.42 -19.72
C LYS A 89 -7.51 8.15 -21.21
N LYS A 90 -6.35 7.59 -21.59
CA LYS A 90 -6.07 7.21 -22.99
C LYS A 90 -7.08 6.21 -23.53
N LYS A 91 -7.44 5.19 -22.73
CA LYS A 91 -8.45 4.20 -23.10
C LYS A 91 -9.84 4.84 -23.27
N HIS A 92 -10.19 5.78 -22.41
CA HIS A 92 -11.45 6.51 -22.49
C HIS A 92 -11.53 7.38 -23.75
N GLU A 93 -10.48 8.16 -24.04
CA GLU A 93 -10.39 8.96 -25.26
C GLU A 93 -10.48 8.10 -26.53
N LEU A 94 -9.82 6.94 -26.54
CA LEU A 94 -9.91 5.99 -27.64
C LEU A 94 -11.35 5.48 -27.83
N ASN A 95 -12.04 5.16 -26.74
CA ASN A 95 -13.42 4.69 -26.79
C ASN A 95 -14.39 5.78 -27.27
N LEU A 96 -14.20 7.04 -26.85
CA LEU A 96 -14.97 8.18 -27.36
C LEU A 96 -14.76 8.36 -28.86
N LYS A 97 -13.51 8.34 -29.33
CA LYS A 97 -13.21 8.44 -30.77
C LYS A 97 -13.84 7.30 -31.57
N LYS A 98 -13.87 6.07 -31.04
CA LYS A 98 -14.56 4.94 -31.67
C LYS A 98 -16.08 5.16 -31.73
N MET A 99 -16.66 5.69 -30.67
CA MET A 99 -18.09 6.02 -30.62
C MET A 99 -18.45 7.11 -31.63
N ASP A 100 -17.70 8.22 -31.66
CA ASP A 100 -17.91 9.31 -32.62
C ASP A 100 -17.73 8.83 -34.08
N ALA A 101 -16.69 8.03 -34.34
CA ALA A 101 -16.48 7.45 -35.67
C ALA A 101 -17.64 6.54 -36.10
N SER A 102 -18.21 5.76 -35.16
CA SER A 102 -19.38 4.91 -35.42
C SER A 102 -20.68 5.70 -35.62
N GLN A 103 -20.78 6.92 -35.08
CA GLN A 103 -21.89 7.82 -35.33
C GLN A 103 -21.85 8.45 -36.73
N HIS A 104 -20.66 8.71 -37.26
CA HIS A 104 -20.52 9.35 -38.58
C HIS A 104 -20.41 8.38 -39.77
N THR A 105 -20.21 7.08 -39.53
CA THR A 105 -20.18 6.06 -40.60
C THR A 105 -21.53 5.40 -40.89
N LEU A 106 -22.58 5.72 -40.13
CA LEU A 106 -23.87 5.05 -40.26
C LEU A 106 -25.01 6.05 -40.48
N ASN A 107 -25.51 6.03 -41.72
CA ASN A 107 -26.88 6.43 -42.05
C ASN A 107 -27.91 5.45 -41.43
N ASN A 108 -27.78 5.11 -40.14
CA ASN A 108 -28.36 3.90 -39.55
C ASN A 108 -28.70 4.11 -38.05
N ASN A 109 -29.59 5.07 -37.77
CA ASN A 109 -30.07 5.39 -36.41
C ASN A 109 -30.64 4.17 -35.65
N GLU A 110 -31.12 3.14 -36.35
CA GLU A 110 -31.62 1.88 -35.75
C GLU A 110 -30.49 1.02 -35.16
N LYS A 111 -29.30 1.00 -35.76
CA LYS A 111 -28.14 0.27 -35.23
C LYS A 111 -27.56 0.91 -33.97
N LEU A 112 -27.52 2.24 -33.91
CA LEU A 112 -27.09 2.96 -32.70
C LEU A 112 -28.06 2.76 -31.55
N SER A 113 -29.37 2.87 -31.82
CA SER A 113 -30.41 2.66 -30.80
C SER A 113 -30.36 1.25 -30.21
N SER A 114 -30.15 0.23 -31.05
CA SER A 114 -30.02 -1.16 -30.57
C SER A 114 -28.74 -1.40 -29.76
N ILE A 115 -27.61 -0.78 -30.12
CA ILE A 115 -26.36 -0.84 -29.33
C ILE A 115 -26.56 -0.16 -27.96
N PHE A 116 -27.22 0.99 -27.91
CA PHE A 116 -27.52 1.67 -26.64
C PHE A 116 -28.42 0.82 -25.74
N VAL A 117 -29.46 0.19 -26.30
CA VAL A 117 -30.34 -0.72 -25.54
C VAL A 117 -29.56 -1.93 -25.03
N GLN A 118 -28.67 -2.51 -25.83
CA GLN A 118 -27.79 -3.60 -25.38
C GLN A 118 -26.89 -3.17 -24.21
N LEU A 119 -26.25 -2.00 -24.30
CA LEU A 119 -25.40 -1.48 -23.22
C LEU A 119 -26.17 -1.20 -21.93
N ILE A 120 -27.40 -0.68 -22.03
CA ILE A 120 -28.28 -0.47 -20.88
C ILE A 120 -28.63 -1.81 -20.23
N ASN A 121 -28.97 -2.82 -21.03
CA ASN A 121 -29.30 -4.16 -20.53
C ASN A 121 -28.09 -4.85 -19.88
N GLU A 122 -26.91 -4.78 -20.50
CA GLU A 122 -25.68 -5.32 -19.91
C GLU A 122 -25.36 -4.66 -18.57
N ARG A 123 -25.57 -3.34 -18.46
CA ARG A 123 -25.35 -2.60 -17.22
C ARG A 123 -26.39 -2.98 -16.16
N GLY A 124 -27.66 -3.15 -16.54
CA GLY A 124 -28.73 -3.65 -15.68
C GLY A 124 -28.45 -5.04 -15.13
N ASN A 125 -27.91 -5.94 -15.95
CA ASN A 125 -27.51 -7.28 -15.54
C ASN A 125 -26.38 -7.24 -14.51
N LYS A 126 -25.31 -6.45 -14.76
CA LYS A 126 -24.21 -6.29 -13.80
C LYS A 126 -24.65 -5.68 -12.46
N ILE A 127 -25.61 -4.76 -12.49
CA ILE A 127 -26.22 -4.19 -11.27
C ILE A 127 -27.02 -5.28 -10.53
N SER A 128 -27.81 -6.08 -11.24
CA SER A 128 -28.57 -7.17 -10.65
C SER A 128 -27.67 -8.24 -10.02
N GLU A 129 -26.60 -8.64 -10.70
CA GLU A 129 -25.59 -9.57 -10.17
C GLU A 129 -24.96 -9.03 -8.87
N ARG A 130 -24.61 -7.73 -8.84
CA ARG A 130 -24.08 -7.09 -7.64
C ARG A 130 -25.09 -7.10 -6.49
N ILE A 131 -26.35 -6.79 -6.76
CA ILE A 131 -27.42 -6.84 -5.75
C ILE A 131 -27.57 -8.26 -5.21
N GLN A 132 -27.63 -9.26 -6.08
CA GLN A 132 -27.72 -10.68 -5.69
C GLN A 132 -26.53 -11.11 -4.82
N CYS A 133 -25.31 -10.71 -5.17
CA CYS A 133 -24.11 -10.97 -4.36
C CYS A 133 -24.22 -10.33 -2.97
N ILE A 134 -24.71 -9.09 -2.86
CA ILE A 134 -24.93 -8.42 -1.57
C ILE A 134 -25.97 -9.18 -0.73
N TYR A 135 -27.09 -9.59 -1.32
CA TYR A 135 -28.12 -10.35 -0.61
C TYR A 135 -27.63 -11.75 -0.18
N LYS A 136 -26.86 -12.44 -1.04
CA LYS A 136 -26.24 -13.73 -0.72
C LYS A 136 -25.26 -13.59 0.45
N TYR A 137 -24.41 -12.56 0.42
CA TYR A 137 -23.48 -12.26 1.51
C TYR A 137 -24.21 -11.93 2.82
N LYS A 138 -25.24 -11.05 2.79
CA LYS A 138 -26.07 -10.77 3.97
C LYS A 138 -26.69 -12.06 4.51
N ARG A 139 -27.32 -12.88 3.67
CA ARG A 139 -27.92 -14.14 4.12
C ARG A 139 -26.91 -15.06 4.80
N GLN A 140 -25.71 -15.19 4.23
CA GLN A 140 -24.64 -16.01 4.81
C GLN A 140 -24.08 -15.46 6.13
N CYS A 141 -23.90 -14.15 6.25
CA CYS A 141 -23.40 -13.50 7.47
C CYS A 141 -24.43 -13.40 8.61
N PHE A 142 -25.73 -13.46 8.28
CA PHE A 142 -26.81 -13.43 9.28
C PHE A 142 -27.35 -14.83 9.62
N GLN A 143 -27.14 -15.86 8.79
CA GLN A 143 -27.43 -17.26 9.15
C GLN A 143 -26.42 -17.83 10.16
N SER A 144 -25.17 -17.36 10.17
CA SER A 144 -24.15 -17.79 11.14
C SER A 144 -24.33 -17.24 12.56
N LYS A 145 -25.38 -16.44 12.81
CA LYS A 145 -25.72 -15.88 14.14
C LYS A 145 -26.96 -16.51 14.79
N SER A 146 -27.60 -17.50 14.16
CA SER A 146 -28.79 -18.17 14.69
C SER A 146 -28.61 -19.68 14.94
N ASN A 147 -27.37 -20.15 15.12
CA ASN A 147 -27.06 -21.44 15.74
C ASN A 147 -26.22 -21.21 16.99
#